data_AF-A0A973AVQ1-F1
#
_entry.id   AF-A0A973AVQ1-F1
#
_cell.length_a   1.000
_cell.length_b   1.000
_cell.length_c   1.000
_cell.angle_alpha   90.00
_cell.angle_beta   90.00
_cell.angle_gamma   90.00
#
_symmetry.space_group_name_H-M   'P 1'
#
loop_
_entity.id
_entity.type
_entity.pdbx_description
1 polymer ?
#
loop_
_entity_poly.entity_id
_entity_poly.type
_entity_poly.pdbx_seq_one_letter_code
_entity_poly.pdbx_strand_id
1 'polypeptide(L)'
;MRSELLDRTPQRVLRSLQKMGSDIAVARRKRHVTVAMMAERIGVAQSTYARIEKGDPKVALGAYAMALFVLGFGEVLGDVADVRRDDQGLLLDAERLPKRVRVKKSPTPS
;
A
#
# COMPACT_ATOMS: atom_id res chain seq x y z
N MET A 1 -9.34 -18.26 14.60
CA MET A 1 -10.13 -18.59 13.39
C MET A 1 -9.20 -18.55 12.18
N ARG A 2 -9.15 -19.60 11.35
CA ARG A 2 -8.40 -19.54 10.07
C ARG A 2 -9.18 -18.63 9.13
N SER A 3 -8.50 -17.71 8.46
CA SER A 3 -9.13 -16.75 7.54
C SER A 3 -9.17 -17.36 6.15
N GLU A 4 -10.37 -17.56 5.60
CA GLU A 4 -10.55 -18.06 4.23
C GLU A 4 -9.82 -17.21 3.18
N LEU A 5 -9.60 -15.92 3.46
CA LEU A 5 -8.82 -15.04 2.60
C LEU A 5 -7.40 -15.55 2.40
N LEU A 6 -6.76 -16.04 3.46
CA LEU A 6 -5.38 -16.53 3.37
C LEU A 6 -5.28 -17.81 2.55
N ASP A 7 -6.27 -18.69 2.65
CA ASP A 7 -6.31 -19.94 1.89
C ASP A 7 -6.52 -19.69 0.38
N ARG A 8 -7.20 -18.59 0.03
CA ARG A 8 -7.44 -18.16 -1.36
C ARG A 8 -6.42 -17.17 -1.89
N THR A 9 -5.45 -16.75 -1.08
CA THR A 9 -4.48 -15.73 -1.50
C THR A 9 -3.49 -16.33 -2.50
N PRO A 10 -3.34 -15.77 -3.71
CA PRO A 10 -2.39 -16.28 -4.68
C PRO A 10 -0.94 -16.20 -4.17
N GLN A 11 -0.12 -17.21 -4.49
CA GLN A 11 1.28 -17.27 -4.04
C GLN A 11 2.10 -16.03 -4.41
N ARG A 12 1.80 -15.39 -5.56
CA ARG A 12 2.46 -14.14 -5.98
C ARG A 12 2.24 -12.99 -4.98
N VAL A 13 1.05 -12.91 -4.38
CA VAL A 13 0.69 -11.89 -3.39
C VAL A 13 1.45 -12.16 -2.09
N LEU A 14 1.49 -13.42 -1.65
CA LEU A 14 2.27 -13.82 -0.47
C LEU A 14 3.76 -13.54 -0.63
N ARG A 15 4.33 -13.84 -1.80
CA ARG A 15 5.73 -13.50 -2.11
C ARG A 15 5.99 -12.00 -2.11
N SER A 16 5.05 -11.19 -2.59
CA SER A 16 5.17 -9.73 -2.54
C SER A 16 5.25 -9.21 -1.10
N LEU A 17 4.40 -9.74 -0.21
CA LEU A 17 4.44 -9.40 1.22
C LEU A 17 5.75 -9.84 1.89
N GLN A 18 6.22 -11.06 1.59
CA GLN A 18 7.51 -11.56 2.09
C GLN A 18 8.69 -10.69 1.63
N LYS A 19 8.67 -10.25 0.36
CA LYS A 19 9.67 -9.34 -0.18
C LYS A 19 9.63 -8.01 0.57
N MET A 20 8.45 -7.41 0.74
CA MET A 20 8.27 -6.17 1.48
C MET A 20 8.80 -6.28 2.92
N GLY A 21 8.48 -7.36 3.64
CA GLY A 21 9.00 -7.62 4.98
C GLY A 21 10.53 -7.74 5.00
N SER A 22 11.11 -8.44 4.01
CA SER A 22 12.56 -8.57 3.86
C SER A 22 13.24 -7.21 3.61
N ASP A 23 12.63 -6.38 2.77
CA ASP A 23 13.12 -5.03 2.46
C ASP A 23 13.05 -4.13 3.70
N ILE A 24 11.98 -4.20 4.50
CA ILE A 24 11.86 -3.53 5.80
C ILE A 24 13.00 -3.97 6.73
N ALA A 25 13.29 -5.27 6.79
CA ALA A 25 14.35 -5.81 7.63
C ALA A 25 15.74 -5.31 7.21
N VAL A 26 16.00 -5.24 5.91
CA VAL A 26 17.22 -4.65 5.34
C VAL A 26 17.31 -3.16 5.68
N ALA A 27 16.22 -2.41 5.47
CA ALA A 27 16.15 -0.98 5.74
C ALA A 27 16.40 -0.66 7.22
N ARG A 28 15.85 -1.46 8.14
CA ARG A 28 16.11 -1.35 9.58
C ARG A 28 17.59 -1.59 9.90
N ARG A 29 18.16 -2.69 9.41
CA ARG A 29 19.58 -3.02 9.65
C ARG A 29 20.53 -1.95 9.12
N LYS A 30 20.28 -1.42 7.93
CA LYS A 30 21.06 -0.30 7.34
C LYS A 30 21.04 0.96 8.20
N ARG A 31 20.03 1.14 9.06
CA ARG A 31 19.89 2.27 9.98
C ARG A 31 20.34 1.95 11.41
N HIS A 32 20.94 0.77 11.63
CA HIS A 32 21.39 0.30 12.95
C HIS A 32 20.30 0.31 14.03
N VAL A 33 19.03 0.10 13.65
CA VAL A 33 17.91 0.06 14.60
C VAL A 33 17.63 -1.38 15.02
N THR A 34 17.48 -1.64 16.31
CA THR A 34 17.15 -2.97 16.82
C THR A 34 15.66 -3.29 16.62
N VAL A 35 15.30 -4.57 16.69
CA VAL A 35 13.89 -4.99 16.69
C VAL A 35 13.13 -4.38 17.87
N ALA A 36 13.77 -4.34 19.05
CA ALA A 36 13.19 -3.76 20.26
C ALA A 36 12.86 -2.26 20.07
N MET A 37 13.81 -1.48 19.54
CA MET A 37 13.61 -0.06 19.27
C MET A 37 12.51 0.18 18.23
N MET A 38 12.43 -0.63 17.18
CA MET A 38 11.34 -0.50 16.20
C MET A 38 9.99 -0.82 16.82
N ALA A 39 9.90 -1.92 17.55
CA ALA A 39 8.66 -2.35 18.21
C ALA A 39 8.14 -1.27 19.18
N GLU A 40 9.03 -0.65 19.94
CA GLU A 40 8.74 0.49 20.82
C GLU A 40 8.24 1.70 20.01
N ARG A 41 8.97 2.12 18.97
CA ARG A 41 8.60 3.30 18.15
C ARG A 41 7.25 3.17 17.44
N ILE A 42 6.87 1.96 17.03
CA ILE A 42 5.58 1.72 16.37
C ILE A 42 4.46 1.31 17.36
N GLY A 43 4.78 1.11 18.64
CA GLY A 43 3.81 0.77 19.68
C GLY A 43 3.28 -0.68 19.61
N VAL A 44 4.11 -1.67 19.28
CA VAL A 44 3.72 -3.09 19.23
C VAL A 44 4.70 -3.99 19.98
N ALA A 45 4.28 -5.23 20.26
CA ALA A 45 5.19 -6.24 20.80
C ALA A 45 6.29 -6.62 19.79
N GLN A 46 7.50 -6.93 20.27
CA GLN A 46 8.63 -7.37 19.42
C GLN A 46 8.27 -8.58 18.54
N SER A 47 7.42 -9.48 19.04
CA SER A 47 6.90 -10.62 18.28
C SER A 47 6.05 -10.20 17.08
N THR A 48 5.29 -9.11 17.19
CA THR A 48 4.54 -8.54 16.07
C THR A 48 5.48 -7.89 15.08
N TYR A 49 6.47 -7.12 15.53
CA TYR A 49 7.47 -6.54 14.62
C TYR A 49 8.28 -7.62 13.87
N ALA A 50 8.64 -8.72 14.54
CA ALA A 50 9.30 -9.84 13.87
C ALA A 50 8.43 -10.49 12.77
N ARG A 51 7.09 -10.45 12.90
CA ARG A 51 6.16 -10.92 11.87
C ARG A 51 6.04 -9.94 10.70
N ILE A 52 6.17 -8.63 10.95
CA ILE A 52 6.29 -7.60 9.89
C ILE A 52 7.48 -7.92 8.99
N GLU A 53 8.66 -8.18 9.57
CA GLU A 53 9.87 -8.48 8.79
C GLU A 53 9.79 -9.80 8.01
N LYS A 54 8.86 -10.69 8.38
CA LYS A 54 8.56 -11.93 7.65
C LYS A 54 7.49 -11.75 6.57
N GLY A 55 6.84 -10.58 6.49
CA GLY A 55 5.73 -10.35 5.58
C GLY A 55 4.48 -11.16 5.94
N ASP A 56 4.23 -11.39 7.23
CA ASP A 56 3.02 -12.09 7.69
C ASP A 56 1.75 -11.31 7.26
N PRO A 57 0.88 -11.89 6.42
CA PRO A 57 -0.36 -11.24 5.97
C PRO A 57 -1.39 -11.03 7.09
N LYS A 58 -1.20 -11.66 8.26
CA LYS A 58 -2.09 -11.49 9.43
C LYS A 58 -1.75 -10.25 10.25
N VAL A 59 -0.62 -9.61 10.00
CA VAL A 59 -0.28 -8.36 10.69
C VAL A 59 -1.09 -7.23 10.07
N ALA A 60 -1.71 -6.39 10.90
CA ALA A 60 -2.51 -5.27 10.45
C ALA A 60 -1.70 -4.33 9.53
N LEU A 61 -2.31 -3.88 8.43
CA LEU A 61 -1.66 -2.99 7.46
C LEU A 61 -1.12 -1.71 8.11
N GLY A 62 -1.82 -1.17 9.12
CA GLY A 62 -1.36 0.00 9.87
C GLY A 62 0.01 -0.20 10.54
N ALA A 63 0.35 -1.41 10.97
CA ALA A 63 1.66 -1.69 11.55
C ALA A 63 2.78 -1.68 10.49
N TYR A 64 2.51 -2.18 9.27
CA TYR A 64 3.43 -2.04 8.14
C TYR A 64 3.63 -0.58 7.75
N ALA A 65 2.53 0.19 7.66
CA ALA A 65 2.58 1.61 7.36
C ALA A 65 3.42 2.38 8.38
N MET A 66 3.21 2.12 9.67
CA MET A 66 3.98 2.75 10.74
C MET A 66 5.46 2.37 10.69
N ALA A 67 5.79 1.10 10.40
CA ALA A 67 7.18 0.68 10.23
C ALA A 67 7.87 1.41 9.06
N LEU A 68 7.19 1.55 7.92
CA LEU A 68 7.69 2.30 6.76
C LEU A 68 7.87 3.78 7.08
N PHE A 69 6.91 4.39 7.78
CA PHE A 69 6.97 5.78 8.22
C PHE A 69 8.18 6.03 9.14
N VAL A 70 8.36 5.20 10.17
CA VAL A 70 9.50 5.29 11.12
C VAL A 70 10.85 5.07 10.42
N LEU A 71 10.89 4.27 9.36
CA LEU A 71 12.10 4.08 8.54
C LEU A 71 12.33 5.22 7.55
N GLY A 72 11.43 6.20 7.43
CA GLY A 72 11.59 7.38 6.58
C GLY A 72 11.17 7.16 5.13
N PHE A 73 10.27 6.22 4.84
CA PHE A 73 9.69 6.05 3.50
C PHE A 73 8.53 7.02 3.20
N GLY A 74 8.15 7.89 4.13
CA GLY A 74 7.09 8.89 3.94
C GLY A 74 5.68 8.27 3.92
N GLU A 75 4.76 8.92 3.20
CA GLU A 75 3.33 8.55 3.11
C GLU A 75 3.08 7.49 2.03
N VAL A 76 3.76 6.35 2.11
CA VAL A 76 3.74 5.30 1.07
C VAL A 76 2.33 4.88 0.67
N LEU A 77 1.40 4.77 1.63
CA LEU A 77 0.03 4.33 1.33
C LEU A 77 -0.77 5.35 0.52
N GLY A 78 -0.46 6.65 0.60
CA GLY A 78 -1.11 7.68 -0.20
C GLY A 78 -0.79 7.54 -1.69
N ASP A 79 0.41 7.03 -2.01
CA ASP A 79 0.88 6.88 -3.39
C ASP A 79 0.44 5.58 -4.05
N VAL A 80 0.16 4.51 -3.27
CA VAL A 80 -0.08 3.15 -3.79
C VAL A 80 -1.31 3.05 -4.69
N ALA A 81 -2.32 3.89 -4.46
CA ALA A 81 -3.57 3.91 -5.22
C ALA A 81 -3.94 5.34 -5.66
N ASP A 82 -2.94 6.20 -5.87
CA ASP A 82 -3.18 7.55 -6.39
C ASP A 82 -3.77 7.48 -7.80
N VAL A 83 -4.94 8.09 -7.99
CA VAL A 83 -5.69 8.12 -9.26
C VAL A 83 -4.83 8.68 -10.40
N ARG A 84 -3.90 9.61 -10.10
CA ARG A 84 -3.00 10.20 -11.08
C ARG A 84 -1.98 9.19 -11.64
N ARG A 85 -1.84 8.04 -10.99
CA ARG A 85 -0.92 6.94 -11.33
C ARG A 85 -1.67 5.63 -11.59
N ASP A 86 -3.00 5.66 -11.68
CA ASP A 86 -3.84 4.50 -11.98
C ASP A 86 -4.04 4.36 -13.50
N ASP A 87 -3.10 3.68 -14.17
CA ASP A 87 -3.14 3.45 -15.62
C ASP A 87 -4.43 2.75 -16.06
N GLN A 88 -4.98 1.84 -15.26
CA GLN A 88 -6.23 1.15 -15.54
C GLN A 88 -7.41 2.13 -15.47
N GLY A 89 -7.46 2.99 -14.44
CA GLY A 89 -8.44 4.06 -14.33
C GLY A 89 -8.41 5.00 -15.53
N LEU A 90 -7.21 5.41 -15.97
CA LEU A 90 -7.05 6.27 -17.14
C LEU A 90 -7.52 5.62 -18.44
N LEU A 91 -7.31 4.31 -18.61
CA LEU A 91 -7.83 3.55 -19.76
C LEU A 91 -9.37 3.52 -19.78
N LEU A 92 -10.00 3.28 -18.63
CA LEU A 92 -11.45 3.28 -18.51
C LEU A 92 -12.07 4.65 -18.80
N ASP A 93 -11.39 5.73 -18.40
CA ASP A 93 -11.81 7.10 -18.71
C ASP A 93 -11.72 7.39 -20.21
N ALA A 94 -10.69 6.88 -20.88
CA ALA A 94 -10.55 6.98 -22.33
C ALA A 94 -11.70 6.25 -23.07
N GLU A 95 -12.12 5.09 -22.59
CA GLU A 95 -13.27 4.35 -23.15
C GLU A 95 -14.60 5.11 -22.98
N ARG A 96 -14.71 5.93 -21.93
CA ARG A 96 -15.91 6.73 -21.62
C ARG A 96 -15.96 8.06 -22.36
N LEU A 97 -14.96 8.38 -23.20
CA LEU A 97 -14.95 9.62 -23.95
C LEU A 97 -16.19 9.73 -24.85
N PRO A 98 -16.92 10.87 -24.80
CA PRO A 98 -18.08 11.07 -25.63
C PRO A 98 -17.65 11.09 -27.11
N LYS A 99 -18.21 10.17 -27.92
CA LYS A 99 -17.96 10.11 -29.38
C LYS A 99 -18.33 11.41 -30.12
N ARG A 100 -19.22 12.21 -29.54
CA ARG A 100 -19.56 13.57 -30.00
C ARG A 100 -19.87 14.45 -28.79
N VAL A 101 -19.27 15.63 -28.76
CA VAL A 101 -19.63 16.71 -27.83
C VAL A 101 -20.48 17.73 -28.58
N ARG A 102 -21.66 18.07 -28.05
CA ARG A 102 -22.55 19.08 -28.62
C ARG A 102 -22.63 20.28 -27.69
N VAL A 103 -22.22 21.46 -28.18
CA VAL A 103 -22.45 22.72 -27.48
C VAL A 103 -23.94 23.03 -27.53
N LYS A 104 -24.58 23.22 -26.37
CA LYS A 104 -25.94 23.77 -26.33
C LYS A 104 -25.87 25.20 -26.85
N LYS A 105 -26.64 25.52 -27.91
CA LYS A 105 -26.78 26.91 -28.38
C LYS A 105 -27.30 27.75 -27.22
N SER A 106 -26.56 28.77 -26.82
CA SER A 106 -27.07 29.85 -25.96
C SER A 106 -28.32 30.43 -26.62
N PRO A 107 -29.38 30.76 -25.87
CA PRO A 107 -30.55 31.43 -26.45
C PRO A 107 -30.08 32.76 -27.03
N THR A 108 -30.41 33.03 -28.30
CA THR A 108 -30.16 34.32 -28.93
C THR A 108 -30.89 35.40 -28.13
N PRO A 109 -30.21 36.49 -27.70
CA PRO A 109 -30.91 37.61 -27.07
C PRO A 109 -31.84 38.24 -28.10
N SER A 110 -33.09 38.48 -27.69
CA SER A 110 -34.14 39.11 -28.49
C SER A 110 -33.87 40.60 -28.74
#